data_AF-A0A7V6U6Y6-F1
#
_entry.id   AF-A0A7V6U6Y6-F1
#
_cell.length_a   1.000
_cell.length_b   1.000
_cell.length_c   1.000
_cell.angle_alpha   90.00
_cell.angle_beta   90.00
_cell.angle_gamma   90.00
#
_symmetry.space_group_name_H-M   'P 1'
#
loop_
_entity.id
_entity.type
_entity.pdbx_description
1 polymer ?
#
loop_
_entity_poly.entity_id
_entity_poly.type
_entity_poly.pdbx_seq_one_letter_code
_entity_poly.pdbx_strand_id
1 'polypeptide(L)'
;MRAGFTLIELLISLAVLSLVIPIVYQVSEGVVFSTAAASVTNELKLINQKLIQSIKSDVVQSAVVYDSYISIIDLNLPTNYTSLNKNKLPVINETGSFPPEPDKVGNILFMAKYLSPVEITVNGTTYRIDCYRFICYFLAKDTGSTINGKNPIILMRSQSQETYVDAVMINSISDNNQKKALVTELYNKSIRHAIDLKNTKFYALDDKGNITLENNHTVQMESNPASRDFGANQLPTGKVYYAIGYNNMGLIDIPKFASPDNSGDGFPNGFEVAIVGPKSSRDILVRTVIIGYFSGKVLGNENTTIISVPQF
;
A
#
# COMPACT_ATOMS: atom_id res chain seq x y z
N MET A 1 -42.29 -34.90 53.13
CA MET A 1 -41.01 -35.57 53.46
C MET A 1 -39.94 -35.00 52.54
N ARG A 2 -38.96 -34.26 53.08
CA ARG A 2 -37.78 -33.84 52.32
C ARG A 2 -36.81 -35.01 52.37
N ALA A 3 -36.68 -35.75 51.27
CA ALA A 3 -35.62 -36.74 51.13
C ALA A 3 -34.28 -35.97 51.10
N GLY A 4 -33.44 -36.20 52.11
CA GLY A 4 -32.07 -35.69 52.11
C GLY A 4 -31.21 -36.53 51.17
N PHE A 5 -30.33 -35.88 50.40
CA PHE A 5 -29.34 -36.56 49.58
C PHE A 5 -28.47 -37.48 50.43
N THR A 6 -28.24 -38.71 49.98
CA THR A 6 -27.32 -39.61 50.66
C THR A 6 -25.88 -39.18 50.39
N LEU A 7 -24.97 -39.41 51.35
CA LEU A 7 -23.57 -39.02 51.24
C LEU A 7 -22.88 -39.65 50.02
N ILE A 8 -23.35 -40.84 49.61
CA ILE A 8 -22.84 -41.56 48.43
C ILE A 8 -23.30 -40.93 47.12
N GLU A 9 -24.55 -40.45 47.02
CA GLU A 9 -25.04 -39.70 45.87
C GLU A 9 -24.27 -38.37 45.70
N LEU A 10 -23.91 -37.74 46.82
CA LEU A 10 -23.14 -36.48 46.81
C LEU A 10 -21.69 -36.72 46.34
N LEU A 11 -21.05 -37.81 46.79
CA LEU A 11 -19.72 -38.22 46.31
C LEU A 11 -19.71 -38.60 44.82
N ILE A 12 -20.71 -39.36 44.36
CA ILE A 12 -20.84 -39.73 42.94
C ILE A 12 -21.06 -38.47 42.09
N SER A 13 -21.93 -37.55 42.53
CA SER A 13 -22.19 -36.30 41.82
C SER A 13 -20.94 -35.42 41.72
N LEU A 14 -20.15 -35.35 42.79
CA LEU A 14 -18.91 -34.56 42.82
C LEU A 14 -17.82 -35.18 41.95
N ALA A 15 -17.71 -36.51 41.92
CA ALA A 15 -16.81 -37.22 41.01
C ALA A 15 -17.19 -36.98 39.53
N VAL A 16 -18.48 -37.08 39.20
CA VAL A 16 -18.96 -36.79 37.83
C VAL A 16 -18.72 -35.33 37.45
N LEU A 17 -19.04 -34.37 38.34
CA LEU A 17 -18.76 -32.95 38.10
C LEU A 17 -17.26 -32.69 37.88
N SER A 18 -16.39 -33.32 38.67
CA SER A 18 -14.93 -33.16 38.52
C SER A 18 -14.40 -33.65 37.17
N LEU A 19 -15.06 -34.64 36.56
CA LEU A 19 -14.72 -35.15 35.23
C LEU A 19 -15.34 -34.32 34.09
N VAL A 20 -16.54 -33.78 34.30
CA VAL A 20 -17.27 -33.03 33.28
C VAL A 20 -16.75 -31.60 33.13
N ILE A 21 -16.35 -30.94 34.23
CA ILE A 21 -15.88 -29.54 34.21
C ILE A 21 -14.68 -29.35 33.25
N PRO A 22 -13.60 -30.16 33.29
CA PRO A 22 -12.48 -30.01 32.36
C PRO A 22 -12.88 -30.20 30.90
N ILE A 23 -13.79 -31.14 30.62
CA ILE A 23 -14.28 -31.41 29.25
C ILE A 23 -15.06 -30.22 28.72
N VAL A 24 -16.00 -29.69 29.52
CA VAL A 24 -16.79 -28.51 29.14
C VAL A 24 -15.89 -27.29 28.95
N TYR A 25 -14.87 -27.13 29.81
CA TYR A 25 -13.89 -26.05 29.68
C TYR A 25 -13.10 -26.15 28.37
N GLN A 26 -12.54 -27.32 28.05
CA GLN A 26 -11.80 -27.54 26.79
C GLN A 26 -12.68 -27.30 25.55
N VAL A 27 -13.93 -27.76 25.57
CA VAL A 27 -14.87 -27.52 24.47
C VAL A 27 -15.19 -26.03 24.35
N SER A 28 -15.41 -25.34 25.46
CA SER A 28 -15.70 -23.90 25.48
C SER A 28 -14.52 -23.09 24.93
N GLU A 29 -13.29 -23.37 25.38
CA GLU A 29 -12.09 -22.72 24.84
C GLU A 29 -11.91 -23.00 23.35
N GLY A 30 -12.14 -24.25 22.91
CA GLY A 30 -12.06 -24.63 21.51
C GLY A 30 -13.06 -23.86 20.63
N VAL A 31 -14.30 -23.69 21.10
CA VAL A 31 -15.32 -22.90 20.40
C VAL A 31 -14.92 -21.43 20.35
N VAL A 32 -14.53 -20.84 21.49
CA VAL A 32 -14.12 -19.43 21.58
C VAL A 32 -12.93 -19.15 20.65
N PHE A 33 -11.94 -20.04 20.64
CA PHE A 33 -10.79 -19.94 19.73
C PHE A 33 -11.21 -20.05 18.26
N SER A 34 -12.05 -21.03 17.92
CA SER A 34 -12.53 -21.25 16.55
C SER A 34 -13.33 -20.04 16.03
N THR A 35 -14.23 -19.50 16.85
CA THR A 35 -14.99 -18.28 16.51
C THR A 35 -14.07 -17.08 16.32
N ALA A 36 -13.08 -16.89 17.21
CA ALA A 36 -12.09 -15.82 17.06
C ALA A 36 -11.27 -15.98 15.78
N ALA A 37 -10.77 -17.18 15.49
CA ALA A 37 -10.02 -17.48 14.28
C ALA A 37 -10.84 -17.22 13.01
N ALA A 38 -12.13 -17.58 13.01
CA ALA A 38 -13.04 -17.30 11.91
C ALA A 38 -13.26 -15.79 11.73
N SER A 39 -13.42 -15.04 12.83
CA SER A 39 -13.53 -13.57 12.80
C SER A 39 -12.27 -12.92 12.19
N VAL A 40 -11.09 -13.28 12.70
CA VAL A 40 -9.80 -12.78 12.18
C VAL A 40 -9.63 -13.13 10.70
N THR A 41 -10.00 -14.35 10.29
CA THR A 41 -9.90 -14.76 8.88
C THR A 41 -10.82 -13.93 7.97
N ASN A 42 -12.03 -13.62 8.42
CA ASN A 42 -12.96 -12.77 7.67
C ASN A 42 -12.47 -11.32 7.60
N GLU A 43 -11.94 -10.78 8.69
CA GLU A 43 -11.34 -9.45 8.71
C GLU A 43 -10.11 -9.36 7.80
N LEU A 44 -9.23 -10.36 7.84
CA LEU A 44 -8.08 -10.45 6.92
C LEU A 44 -8.52 -10.37 5.46
N LYS A 45 -9.54 -11.16 5.07
CA LYS A 45 -10.10 -11.12 3.72
C LYS A 45 -10.63 -9.74 3.37
N LEU A 46 -11.37 -9.09 4.28
CA LEU A 46 -11.94 -7.76 4.07
C LEU A 46 -10.84 -6.69 3.92
N ILE A 47 -9.82 -6.70 4.78
CA ILE A 47 -8.67 -5.78 4.70
C ILE A 47 -7.97 -5.99 3.35
N ASN A 48 -7.70 -7.25 2.97
CA ASN A 48 -7.00 -7.56 1.73
C ASN A 48 -7.79 -7.13 0.49
N GLN A 49 -9.11 -7.36 0.49
CA GLN A 49 -10.00 -6.90 -0.58
C GLN A 49 -10.03 -5.38 -0.68
N LYS A 50 -10.20 -4.65 0.44
CA LYS A 50 -10.19 -3.18 0.44
C LYS A 50 -8.87 -2.62 -0.05
N LEU A 51 -7.76 -3.22 0.37
CA LEU A 51 -6.42 -2.82 -0.03
C LEU A 51 -6.22 -2.99 -1.54
N ILE A 52 -6.55 -4.17 -2.08
CA ILE A 52 -6.46 -4.44 -3.52
C ILE A 52 -7.42 -3.55 -4.32
N GLN A 53 -8.65 -3.33 -3.85
CA GLN A 53 -9.59 -2.42 -4.50
C GLN A 53 -9.06 -0.98 -4.54
N SER A 54 -8.45 -0.50 -3.46
CA SER A 54 -7.83 0.83 -3.43
C SER A 54 -6.66 0.92 -4.41
N ILE A 55 -5.77 -0.08 -4.44
CA ILE A 55 -4.65 -0.11 -5.38
C ILE A 55 -5.17 -0.13 -6.81
N LYS A 56 -6.15 -1.00 -7.10
CA LYS A 56 -6.79 -1.08 -8.41
C LYS A 56 -7.39 0.26 -8.85
N SER A 57 -8.10 0.94 -7.95
CA SER A 57 -8.70 2.24 -8.25
C SER A 57 -7.64 3.29 -8.62
N ASP A 58 -6.53 3.33 -7.89
CA ASP A 58 -5.44 4.28 -8.14
C ASP A 58 -4.64 3.91 -9.41
N VAL A 59 -4.40 2.62 -9.66
CA VAL A 59 -3.73 2.12 -10.87
C VAL A 59 -4.54 2.43 -12.13
N VAL A 60 -5.86 2.22 -12.11
CA VAL A 60 -6.74 2.52 -13.26
C VAL A 60 -6.75 4.03 -13.58
N GLN A 61 -6.55 4.89 -12.56
CA GLN A 61 -6.45 6.35 -12.73
C GLN A 61 -5.01 6.82 -12.97
N SER A 62 -4.06 5.91 -13.12
CA SER A 62 -2.67 6.27 -13.37
C SER A 62 -2.42 6.64 -14.82
N ALA A 63 -1.66 7.72 -15.04
CA ALA A 63 -1.15 8.11 -16.34
C ALA A 63 0.09 7.28 -16.71
N VAL A 64 1.00 7.14 -15.74
CA VAL A 64 2.28 6.46 -15.90
C VAL A 64 2.65 5.75 -14.62
N VAL A 65 3.26 4.58 -14.78
CA VAL A 65 3.88 3.80 -13.70
C VAL A 65 5.39 3.80 -13.91
N TYR A 66 6.16 3.85 -12.85
CA TYR A 66 7.62 4.00 -12.90
C TYR A 66 8.33 2.77 -12.34
N ASP A 67 9.49 2.45 -12.91
CA ASP A 67 10.33 1.31 -12.54
C ASP A 67 11.71 1.67 -11.94
N SER A 68 12.22 2.86 -12.23
CA SER A 68 13.65 3.14 -12.08
C SER A 68 13.95 4.50 -11.46
N TYR A 69 13.29 4.88 -10.35
CA TYR A 69 13.44 6.22 -9.78
C TYR A 69 13.30 6.32 -8.25
N ILE A 70 13.92 5.41 -7.48
CA ILE A 70 13.94 5.55 -6.01
C ILE A 70 14.60 6.87 -5.59
N SER A 71 15.63 7.32 -6.31
CA SER A 71 16.35 8.57 -6.03
C SER A 71 15.53 9.84 -6.22
N ILE A 72 14.38 9.77 -6.91
CA ILE A 72 13.48 10.91 -7.10
C ILE A 72 12.45 10.98 -5.96
N ILE A 73 12.23 9.88 -5.23
CA ILE A 73 11.18 9.83 -4.20
C ILE A 73 11.79 10.19 -2.86
N ASP A 74 11.33 11.30 -2.26
CA ASP A 74 11.62 11.58 -0.86
C ASP A 74 10.46 11.10 0.01
N LEU A 75 10.68 9.96 0.67
CA LEU A 75 9.71 9.36 1.58
C LEU A 75 9.76 10.07 2.94
N ASN A 76 8.95 11.11 3.09
CA ASN A 76 8.73 11.76 4.39
C ASN A 76 7.90 10.84 5.31
N LEU A 77 8.58 10.08 6.16
CA LEU A 77 7.94 9.16 7.11
C LEU A 77 7.72 9.81 8.48
N PRO A 78 6.58 9.55 9.16
CA PRO A 78 6.39 9.90 10.55
C PRO A 78 7.41 9.19 11.45
N THR A 79 7.70 9.74 12.62
CA THR A 79 8.74 9.24 13.55
C THR A 79 8.50 7.82 14.06
N ASN A 80 7.26 7.34 14.05
CA ASN A 80 6.89 5.98 14.45
C ASN A 80 7.00 4.95 13.32
N TYR A 81 7.46 5.37 12.13
CA TYR A 81 7.66 4.48 10.99
C TYR A 81 9.07 4.59 10.45
N THR A 82 9.59 3.49 9.90
CA THR A 82 10.89 3.49 9.21
C THR A 82 10.78 2.66 7.94
N SER A 83 11.27 3.19 6.82
CA SER A 83 11.29 2.47 5.53
C SER A 83 12.06 1.16 5.67
N LEU A 84 11.67 0.13 4.93
CA LEU A 84 12.46 -1.09 4.85
C LEU A 84 13.78 -0.81 4.11
N ASN A 85 14.87 -1.37 4.62
CA ASN A 85 16.19 -1.24 3.99
C ASN A 85 16.32 -1.96 2.63
N LYS A 86 15.34 -2.79 2.25
CA LYS A 86 15.28 -3.55 1.00
C LYS A 86 14.07 -3.19 0.13
N ASN A 87 13.50 -2.00 0.30
CA ASN A 87 12.47 -1.50 -0.61
C ASN A 87 13.04 -1.33 -2.04
N LYS A 88 12.34 -1.87 -3.03
CA LYS A 88 12.75 -1.94 -4.44
C LYS A 88 11.55 -1.70 -5.36
N LEU A 89 11.72 -0.83 -6.36
CA LEU A 89 10.77 -0.68 -7.45
C LEU A 89 10.83 -1.89 -8.41
N PRO A 90 9.69 -2.31 -8.98
CA PRO A 90 9.67 -3.32 -10.03
C PRO A 90 10.37 -2.81 -11.28
N VAL A 91 10.94 -3.71 -12.07
CA VAL A 91 11.49 -3.37 -13.40
C VAL A 91 10.41 -3.66 -14.45
N ILE A 92 10.13 -2.71 -15.34
CA ILE A 92 9.11 -2.91 -16.38
C ILE A 92 9.63 -3.91 -17.42
N ASN A 93 8.85 -4.96 -17.64
CA ASN A 93 9.14 -5.97 -18.65
C ASN A 93 8.29 -5.75 -19.90
N GLU A 94 8.75 -4.95 -20.85
CA GLU A 94 7.94 -4.51 -21.99
C GLU A 94 7.44 -5.65 -22.90
N THR A 95 8.22 -6.72 -23.03
CA THR A 95 7.93 -7.88 -23.89
C THR A 95 7.61 -9.15 -23.10
N GLY A 96 7.54 -9.06 -21.77
CA GLY A 96 7.33 -10.19 -20.90
C GLY A 96 5.91 -10.74 -20.91
N SER A 97 5.69 -11.76 -20.08
CA SER A 97 4.38 -12.29 -19.73
C SER A 97 4.32 -12.62 -18.25
N PHE A 98 3.13 -13.00 -17.76
CA PHE A 98 2.99 -13.56 -16.42
C PHE A 98 3.11 -15.10 -16.46
N PRO A 99 3.70 -15.74 -15.44
CA PRO A 99 4.29 -15.15 -14.22
C PRO A 99 5.56 -14.34 -14.50
N PRO A 100 5.84 -13.30 -13.68
CA PRO A 100 6.93 -12.37 -13.96
C PRO A 100 8.30 -12.99 -13.66
N GLU A 101 9.34 -12.43 -14.28
CA GLU A 101 10.74 -12.76 -13.96
C GLU A 101 11.07 -12.30 -12.52
N PRO A 102 11.61 -13.16 -11.64
CA PRO A 102 11.78 -12.85 -10.22
C PRO A 102 12.67 -11.65 -9.89
N ASP A 103 13.63 -11.34 -10.74
CA ASP A 103 14.53 -10.18 -10.63
C ASP A 103 13.85 -8.87 -11.02
N LYS A 104 12.73 -8.92 -11.75
CA LYS A 104 11.93 -7.75 -12.14
C LYS A 104 10.82 -7.41 -11.15
N VAL A 105 10.57 -8.27 -10.17
CA VAL A 105 9.60 -8.00 -9.09
C VAL A 105 10.16 -6.98 -8.10
N GLY A 106 9.29 -6.10 -7.60
CA GLY A 106 9.55 -5.13 -6.55
C GLY A 106 8.51 -5.20 -5.43
N ASN A 107 8.68 -4.37 -4.40
CA ASN A 107 7.76 -4.19 -3.27
C ASN A 107 7.40 -2.69 -3.06
N ILE A 108 7.58 -1.89 -4.10
CA ILE A 108 7.09 -0.51 -4.19
C ILE A 108 6.24 -0.41 -5.46
N LEU A 109 5.13 0.32 -5.40
CA LEU A 109 4.38 0.72 -6.58
C LEU A 109 4.32 2.24 -6.64
N PHE A 110 5.02 2.82 -7.62
CA PHE A 110 5.11 4.26 -7.82
C PHE A 110 4.48 4.68 -9.16
N MET A 111 3.57 5.64 -9.11
CA MET A 111 2.78 6.05 -10.27
C MET A 111 2.44 7.54 -10.22
N ALA A 112 2.19 8.13 -11.39
CA ALA A 112 1.54 9.43 -11.53
C ALA A 112 0.05 9.22 -11.81
N LYS A 113 -0.81 9.81 -10.99
CA LYS A 113 -2.27 9.74 -11.09
C LYS A 113 -2.83 11.01 -11.73
N TYR A 114 -3.82 10.87 -12.61
CA TYR A 114 -4.58 12.00 -13.13
C TYR A 114 -5.40 12.67 -12.04
N LEU A 115 -5.37 13.99 -12.02
CA LEU A 115 -6.30 14.85 -11.29
C LEU A 115 -7.26 15.52 -12.25
N SER A 116 -8.30 16.16 -11.71
CA SER A 116 -9.13 17.06 -12.50
C SER A 116 -8.26 18.14 -13.16
N PRO A 117 -8.40 18.35 -14.47
CA PRO A 117 -7.62 19.34 -15.18
C PRO A 117 -7.96 20.74 -14.69
N VAL A 118 -7.00 21.64 -14.79
CA VAL A 118 -7.16 23.04 -14.41
C VAL A 118 -7.48 23.86 -15.65
N GLU A 119 -8.57 24.62 -15.57
CA GLU A 119 -9.00 25.54 -16.63
C GLU A 119 -8.61 26.98 -16.23
N ILE A 120 -7.88 27.66 -17.12
CA ILE A 120 -7.42 29.04 -16.91
C ILE A 120 -7.70 29.84 -18.17
N THR A 121 -8.39 30.97 -18.02
CA THR A 121 -8.61 31.91 -19.10
C THR A 121 -7.57 33.02 -19.04
N VAL A 122 -6.77 33.13 -20.09
CA VAL A 122 -5.73 34.16 -20.25
C VAL A 122 -6.01 34.92 -21.54
N ASN A 123 -6.13 36.25 -21.46
CA ASN A 123 -6.33 37.12 -22.62
C ASN A 123 -7.45 36.66 -23.58
N GLY A 124 -8.56 36.15 -23.02
CA GLY A 124 -9.73 35.68 -23.77
C GLY A 124 -9.63 34.25 -24.32
N THR A 125 -8.52 33.54 -24.10
CA THR A 125 -8.35 32.13 -24.47
C THR A 125 -8.36 31.25 -23.23
N THR A 126 -9.20 30.22 -23.21
CA THR A 126 -9.26 29.24 -22.12
C THR A 126 -8.35 28.06 -22.42
N TYR A 127 -7.37 27.83 -21.56
CA TYR A 127 -6.48 26.68 -21.58
C TYR A 127 -6.96 25.66 -20.55
N ARG A 128 -7.05 24.40 -20.97
CA ARG A 128 -7.31 23.26 -20.09
C ARG A 128 -6.04 22.43 -20.00
N ILE A 129 -5.46 22.34 -18.80
CA ILE A 129 -4.15 21.71 -18.58
C ILE A 129 -4.33 20.53 -17.64
N ASP A 130 -3.82 19.38 -18.07
CA ASP A 130 -3.87 18.17 -17.27
C ASP A 130 -2.97 18.29 -16.03
N CYS A 131 -3.49 17.78 -14.92
CA CYS A 131 -2.86 17.82 -13.61
C CYS A 131 -2.59 16.41 -13.12
N TYR A 132 -1.48 16.26 -12.40
CA TYR A 132 -1.00 14.98 -11.89
C TYR A 132 -0.61 15.09 -10.43
N ARG A 133 -0.77 13.97 -9.73
CA ARG A 133 -0.22 13.75 -8.40
C ARG A 133 0.46 12.41 -8.34
N PHE A 134 1.63 12.35 -7.72
CA PHE A 134 2.31 11.08 -7.56
C PHE A 134 1.71 10.30 -6.40
N ILE A 135 1.63 8.98 -6.55
CA ILE A 135 1.22 8.04 -5.52
C ILE A 135 2.31 6.99 -5.39
N CYS A 136 2.67 6.69 -4.14
CA CYS A 136 3.64 5.67 -3.80
C CYS A 136 3.04 4.71 -2.77
N TYR A 137 3.00 3.43 -3.11
CA TYR A 137 2.76 2.34 -2.15
C TYR A 137 4.10 1.69 -1.81
N PHE A 138 4.42 1.61 -0.53
CA PHE A 138 5.68 1.04 -0.08
C PHE A 138 5.51 0.43 1.31
N LEU A 139 6.47 -0.40 1.70
CA LEU A 139 6.47 -1.04 3.00
C LEU A 139 7.30 -0.26 4.03
N ALA A 140 6.80 -0.18 5.26
CA ALA A 140 7.50 0.41 6.39
C ALA A 140 7.35 -0.46 7.65
N LYS A 141 8.31 -0.35 8.57
CA LYS A 141 8.23 -0.92 9.91
C LYS A 141 7.52 0.05 10.84
N ASP A 142 6.57 -0.43 11.60
CA ASP A 142 6.01 0.29 12.75
C ASP A 142 6.95 0.14 13.95
N THR A 143 7.63 1.23 14.31
CA THR A 143 8.57 1.26 15.45
C THR A 143 7.86 1.47 16.78
N GLY A 144 6.57 1.86 16.76
CA GLY A 144 5.76 2.08 17.96
C GLY A 144 5.17 0.79 18.56
N SER A 145 5.22 -0.32 17.83
CA SER A 145 4.69 -1.60 18.29
C SER A 145 5.59 -2.78 17.95
N THR A 146 5.41 -3.88 18.68
CA THR A 146 6.10 -5.15 18.41
C THR A 146 5.11 -6.30 18.48
N ILE A 147 5.21 -7.22 17.53
CA ILE A 147 4.46 -8.46 17.51
C ILE A 147 5.47 -9.60 17.52
N ASN A 148 5.39 -10.47 18.54
CA ASN A 148 6.34 -11.58 18.74
C ASN A 148 7.82 -11.13 18.69
N GLY A 149 8.13 -9.99 19.32
CA GLY A 149 9.49 -9.43 19.37
C GLY A 149 9.99 -8.79 18.07
N LYS A 150 9.14 -8.63 17.05
CA LYS A 150 9.48 -7.95 15.78
C LYS A 150 8.56 -6.77 15.51
N ASN A 151 9.07 -5.71 14.90
CA ASN A 151 8.26 -4.59 14.44
C ASN A 151 7.35 -5.04 13.28
N PRO A 152 6.02 -4.78 13.33
CA PRO A 152 5.12 -5.07 12.22
C PRO A 152 5.56 -4.36 10.95
N ILE A 153 5.49 -5.04 9.81
CA ILE A 153 5.56 -4.40 8.49
C ILE A 153 4.15 -3.98 8.07
N ILE A 154 4.02 -2.73 7.62
CA ILE A 154 2.77 -2.18 7.11
C ILE A 154 2.96 -1.69 5.68
N LEU A 155 1.91 -1.83 4.87
CA LEU A 155 1.79 -1.14 3.59
C LEU A 155 1.30 0.30 3.82
N MET A 156 2.11 1.27 3.44
CA MET A 156 1.75 2.68 3.45
C MET A 156 1.39 3.14 2.05
N ARG A 157 0.46 4.09 1.97
CA ARG A 157 0.19 4.86 0.75
C ARG A 157 0.52 6.31 1.03
N SER A 158 1.43 6.86 0.25
CA SER A 158 1.75 8.29 0.26
C SER A 158 1.40 8.93 -1.08
N GLN A 159 1.17 10.23 -1.05
CA GLN A 159 0.98 11.06 -2.24
C GLN A 159 1.93 12.25 -2.21
N SER A 160 2.27 12.81 -3.38
CA SER A 160 3.08 14.03 -3.41
C SER A 160 2.34 15.19 -2.76
N GLN A 161 3.10 16.01 -2.01
CA GLN A 161 2.57 17.24 -1.39
C GLN A 161 2.07 18.22 -2.44
N GLU A 162 2.77 18.25 -3.57
CA GLU A 162 2.52 19.17 -4.66
C GLU A 162 1.72 18.53 -5.79
N THR A 163 1.05 19.39 -6.55
CA THR A 163 0.38 19.04 -7.81
C THR A 163 1.27 19.46 -8.97
N TYR A 164 1.38 18.58 -9.97
CA TYR A 164 2.19 18.79 -11.16
C TYR A 164 1.28 19.02 -12.36
N VAL A 165 1.65 19.92 -13.26
CA VAL A 165 0.92 20.15 -14.52
C VAL A 165 1.68 19.61 -15.72
N ASP A 166 0.98 19.33 -16.82
CA ASP A 166 1.63 18.87 -18.05
C ASP A 166 2.52 19.97 -18.67
N ALA A 167 3.84 19.75 -18.64
CA ALA A 167 4.81 20.65 -19.23
C ALA A 167 4.73 20.69 -20.77
N VAL A 168 4.28 19.60 -21.41
CA VAL A 168 4.16 19.51 -22.87
C VAL A 168 3.07 20.45 -23.37
N MET A 169 1.91 20.47 -22.69
CA MET A 169 0.83 21.39 -23.00
C MET A 169 1.26 22.85 -22.85
N ILE A 170 1.94 23.22 -21.76
CA ILE A 170 2.39 24.60 -21.54
C ILE A 170 3.43 25.01 -22.59
N ASN A 171 4.34 24.10 -22.95
CA ASN A 171 5.37 24.37 -23.96
C ASN A 171 4.84 24.37 -25.40
N SER A 172 3.64 23.83 -25.65
CA SER A 172 2.99 23.88 -26.97
C SER A 172 2.42 25.26 -27.32
N ILE A 173 2.28 26.16 -26.34
CA ILE A 173 1.75 27.52 -26.55
C ILE A 173 2.80 28.37 -27.28
N SER A 174 2.45 28.85 -28.47
CA SER A 174 3.37 29.60 -29.34
C SER A 174 3.60 31.06 -28.89
N ASP A 175 2.59 31.71 -28.30
CA ASP A 175 2.73 33.09 -27.83
C ASP A 175 3.39 33.14 -26.44
N ASN A 176 4.60 33.70 -26.39
CA ASN A 176 5.37 33.86 -25.15
C ASN A 176 4.67 34.74 -24.10
N ASN A 177 3.88 35.72 -24.50
CA ASN A 177 3.15 36.58 -23.54
C ASN A 177 1.98 35.81 -22.91
N GLN A 178 1.24 35.04 -23.71
CA GLN A 178 0.18 34.15 -23.21
C GLN A 178 0.76 33.06 -22.31
N LYS A 179 1.90 32.47 -22.71
CA LYS A 179 2.60 31.46 -21.91
C LYS A 179 3.01 32.01 -20.54
N LYS A 180 3.63 33.19 -20.49
CA LYS A 180 4.02 33.82 -19.23
C LYS A 180 2.82 34.10 -18.33
N ALA A 181 1.77 34.70 -18.89
CA ALA A 181 0.55 34.99 -18.13
C ALA A 181 -0.13 33.71 -17.60
N LEU A 182 -0.15 32.63 -18.38
CA LEU A 182 -0.65 31.32 -17.94
C LEU A 182 0.17 30.75 -16.78
N VAL A 183 1.50 30.82 -16.86
CA VAL A 183 2.38 30.32 -15.80
C VAL A 183 2.19 31.15 -14.52
N THR A 184 2.04 32.47 -14.63
CA THR A 184 1.72 33.32 -13.47
C THR A 184 0.38 32.94 -12.84
N GLU A 185 -0.66 32.64 -13.64
CA GLU A 185 -1.95 32.17 -13.12
C GLU A 185 -1.87 30.79 -12.45
N LEU A 186 -1.08 29.86 -13.01
CA LEU A 186 -0.77 28.58 -12.37
C LEU A 186 -0.07 28.79 -11.02
N TYR A 187 0.88 29.72 -10.97
CA TYR A 187 1.55 30.11 -9.73
C TYR A 187 0.56 30.71 -8.71
N ASN A 188 -0.38 31.55 -9.15
CA ASN A 188 -1.43 32.10 -8.26
C ASN A 188 -2.34 30.99 -7.69
N LYS A 189 -2.54 29.88 -8.42
CA LYS A 189 -3.28 28.70 -7.95
C LYS A 189 -2.46 27.73 -7.08
N SER A 190 -1.29 28.16 -6.60
CA SER A 190 -0.38 27.34 -5.77
C SER A 190 0.23 26.13 -6.49
N ILE A 191 0.24 26.12 -7.84
CA ILE A 191 0.95 25.11 -8.63
C ILE A 191 2.34 25.64 -8.90
N ARG A 192 3.37 24.89 -8.49
CA ARG A 192 4.78 25.32 -8.55
C ARG A 192 5.60 24.50 -9.54
N HIS A 193 5.13 23.31 -9.93
CA HIS A 193 5.91 22.38 -10.73
C HIS A 193 5.11 21.87 -11.93
N ALA A 194 5.81 21.66 -13.03
CA ALA A 194 5.32 20.99 -14.22
C ALA A 194 6.16 19.74 -14.50
N ILE A 195 5.58 18.77 -15.18
CA ILE A 195 6.24 17.51 -15.54
C ILE A 195 5.97 17.13 -16.99
N ASP A 196 7.02 16.68 -17.67
CA ASP A 196 6.89 15.87 -18.87
C ASP A 196 6.91 14.38 -18.45
N LEU A 197 5.74 13.75 -18.41
CA LEU A 197 5.60 12.34 -18.02
C LEU A 197 6.33 11.39 -18.96
N LYS A 198 6.48 11.75 -20.24
CA LYS A 198 7.07 10.88 -21.25
C LYS A 198 8.58 10.76 -21.05
N ASN A 199 9.23 11.89 -20.78
CA ASN A 199 10.69 12.00 -20.62
C ASN A 199 11.13 12.11 -19.16
N THR A 200 10.19 12.14 -18.21
CA THR A 200 10.43 12.26 -16.76
C THR A 200 11.30 13.48 -16.44
N LYS A 201 10.92 14.64 -17.00
CA LYS A 201 11.59 15.93 -16.75
C LYS A 201 10.69 16.84 -15.93
N PHE A 202 11.27 17.41 -14.88
CA PHE A 202 10.59 18.34 -13.98
C PHE A 202 10.96 19.78 -14.31
N TYR A 203 10.00 20.68 -14.12
CA TYR A 203 10.19 22.10 -14.35
C TYR A 203 9.58 22.91 -13.21
N ALA A 204 10.32 23.88 -12.69
CA ALA A 204 9.80 24.88 -11.77
C ALA A 204 9.10 26.02 -12.52
N LEU A 205 7.97 26.45 -11.96
CA LEU A 205 7.16 27.58 -12.38
C LEU A 205 7.35 28.72 -11.36
N ASP A 206 7.67 29.92 -11.85
CA ASP A 206 7.86 31.10 -10.99
C ASP A 206 6.72 32.13 -11.11
N ASP A 207 6.75 33.12 -10.22
CA ASP A 207 5.78 34.22 -10.16
C ASP A 207 5.87 35.18 -11.36
N LYS A 208 6.98 35.14 -12.10
CA LYS A 208 7.26 35.96 -13.28
C LYS A 208 6.86 35.28 -14.59
N GLY A 209 6.31 34.07 -14.53
CA GLY A 209 5.86 33.32 -15.68
C GLY A 209 6.96 32.53 -16.41
N ASN A 210 8.13 32.33 -15.78
CA ASN A 210 9.21 31.54 -16.34
C ASN A 210 9.05 30.05 -15.98
N ILE A 211 9.55 29.21 -16.87
CA ILE A 211 9.60 27.76 -16.71
C ILE A 211 11.07 27.36 -16.77
N THR A 212 11.57 26.74 -15.71
CA THR A 212 12.99 26.36 -15.60
C THR A 212 13.11 24.87 -15.39
N LEU A 213 14.05 24.21 -16.09
CA LEU A 213 14.27 22.77 -15.96
C LEU A 213 14.96 22.46 -14.63
N GLU A 214 14.43 21.50 -13.89
CA GLU A 214 14.98 21.03 -12.62
C GLU A 214 15.58 19.64 -12.76
N ASN A 215 16.91 19.59 -12.92
CA ASN A 215 17.62 18.33 -13.17
C ASN A 215 17.67 17.39 -11.95
N ASN A 216 17.49 17.92 -10.74
CA ASN A 216 17.60 17.17 -9.48
C ASN A 216 16.32 17.27 -8.65
N HIS A 217 15.16 17.44 -9.29
CA HIS A 217 13.89 17.50 -8.56
C HIS A 217 13.61 16.17 -7.86
N THR A 218 13.25 16.27 -6.58
CA THR A 218 12.75 15.14 -5.79
C THR A 218 11.26 15.34 -5.51
N VAL A 219 10.44 14.34 -5.81
CA VAL A 219 9.03 14.32 -5.47
C VAL A 219 8.89 14.13 -3.96
N GLN A 220 8.61 15.23 -3.29
CA GLN A 220 8.35 15.28 -1.86
C GLN A 220 7.00 14.65 -1.54
N MET A 221 7.03 13.53 -0.82
CA MET A 221 5.84 12.84 -0.35
C MET A 221 5.26 13.53 0.88
N GLU A 222 3.95 13.38 1.11
CA GLU A 222 3.31 13.89 2.33
C GLU A 222 3.94 13.29 3.59
N SER A 223 4.06 14.10 4.65
CA SER A 223 4.71 13.73 5.91
C SER A 223 3.89 12.80 6.78
N ASN A 224 2.57 12.70 6.51
CA ASN A 224 1.65 11.79 7.16
C ASN A 224 1.01 10.88 6.12
N PRO A 225 1.80 9.96 5.51
CA PRO A 225 1.26 8.99 4.59
C PRO A 225 0.12 8.24 5.24
N ALA A 226 -0.97 8.06 4.49
CA ALA A 226 -2.07 7.24 4.93
C ALA A 226 -1.56 5.80 5.14
N SER A 227 -1.28 5.46 6.40
CA SER A 227 -1.17 4.06 6.81
C SER A 227 -2.48 3.40 6.41
N ARG A 228 -2.39 2.27 5.70
CA ARG A 228 -3.56 1.40 5.56
C ARG A 228 -3.70 0.72 6.91
N ASP A 229 -4.34 1.43 7.83
CA ASP A 229 -4.34 1.12 9.26
C ASP A 229 -4.77 -0.33 9.44
N PHE A 230 -3.77 -1.17 9.69
CA PHE A 230 -3.91 -2.55 10.10
C PHE A 230 -4.27 -2.49 11.59
N GLY A 231 -5.43 -1.89 11.89
CA GLY A 231 -5.81 -1.53 13.25
C GLY A 231 -5.78 -2.73 14.18
N ALA A 232 -5.52 -2.50 15.46
CA ALA A 232 -5.64 -3.58 16.42
C ALA A 232 -7.11 -3.77 16.81
N ASN A 233 -7.63 -4.98 16.60
CA ASN A 233 -8.98 -5.33 17.05
C ASN A 233 -8.93 -6.08 18.37
N GLN A 234 -9.84 -5.74 19.27
CA GLN A 234 -10.00 -6.44 20.55
C GLN A 234 -11.04 -7.55 20.38
N LEU A 235 -10.60 -8.81 20.47
CA LEU A 235 -11.50 -9.96 20.57
C LEU A 235 -11.61 -10.40 22.05
N PRO A 236 -12.63 -11.20 22.40
CA PRO A 236 -12.72 -11.82 23.73
C PRO A 236 -11.48 -12.66 24.09
N THR A 237 -10.76 -13.16 23.08
CA THR A 237 -9.52 -13.94 23.19
C THR A 237 -8.25 -13.08 23.28
N GLY A 238 -8.38 -11.76 23.22
CA GLY A 238 -7.29 -10.81 23.30
C GLY A 238 -7.14 -9.93 22.05
N LYS A 239 -6.03 -9.18 22.01
CA LYS A 239 -5.74 -8.22 20.95
C LYS A 239 -5.23 -8.92 19.69
N VAL A 240 -5.80 -8.58 18.55
CA VAL A 240 -5.37 -9.02 17.23
C VAL A 240 -4.56 -7.90 16.59
N TYR A 241 -3.42 -8.26 15.99
CA TYR A 241 -2.58 -7.32 15.24
C TYR A 241 -2.50 -7.75 13.78
N TYR A 242 -2.73 -6.81 12.87
CA TYR A 242 -2.63 -7.04 11.44
C TYR A 242 -1.30 -6.47 10.90
N ALA A 243 -0.72 -7.13 9.89
CA ALA A 243 0.52 -6.69 9.24
C ALA A 243 0.66 -7.30 7.84
N ILE A 244 1.68 -6.89 7.10
CA ILE A 244 2.15 -7.58 5.90
C ILE A 244 3.00 -8.79 6.31
N GLY A 245 2.85 -9.89 5.57
CA GLY A 245 3.58 -11.13 5.79
C GLY A 245 5.09 -10.96 5.61
N TYR A 246 5.89 -11.71 6.38
CA TYR A 246 7.34 -11.76 6.26
C TYR A 246 7.78 -12.95 5.41
N ASN A 247 9.00 -12.89 4.89
CA ASN A 247 9.60 -14.07 4.27
C ASN A 247 9.68 -15.25 5.26
N ASN A 248 9.46 -16.47 4.76
CA ASN A 248 9.61 -17.73 5.50
C ASN A 248 8.73 -17.88 6.76
N MET A 249 7.52 -17.32 6.77
CA MET A 249 6.58 -17.49 7.89
C MET A 249 5.97 -18.90 8.01
N GLY A 250 6.14 -19.76 7.00
CA GLY A 250 5.70 -21.17 7.02
C GLY A 250 4.18 -21.40 6.86
N LEU A 251 3.38 -20.34 6.70
CA LEU A 251 1.92 -20.42 6.53
C LEU A 251 1.46 -20.22 5.08
N ILE A 252 2.11 -19.27 4.40
CA ILE A 252 1.88 -18.88 3.01
C ILE A 252 3.26 -18.65 2.41
N ASP A 253 3.45 -19.04 1.15
CA ASP A 253 4.70 -18.81 0.43
C ASP A 253 4.93 -17.31 0.24
N ILE A 254 6.00 -16.81 0.87
CA ILE A 254 6.44 -15.41 0.77
C ILE A 254 7.97 -15.43 0.64
N PRO A 255 8.52 -14.90 -0.47
CA PRO A 255 7.84 -14.49 -1.71
C PRO A 255 7.20 -15.63 -2.49
N LYS A 256 6.38 -15.27 -3.49
CA LYS A 256 5.87 -16.20 -4.52
C LYS A 256 6.42 -15.89 -5.91
N PHE A 257 6.67 -14.63 -6.22
CA PHE A 257 7.10 -14.19 -7.55
C PHE A 257 8.53 -13.65 -7.55
N ALA A 258 8.98 -13.02 -6.47
CA ALA A 258 10.34 -12.50 -6.38
C ALA A 258 11.35 -13.53 -5.86
N SER A 259 12.64 -13.27 -6.09
CA SER A 259 13.71 -14.00 -5.41
C SER A 259 13.81 -13.56 -3.94
N PRO A 260 13.76 -14.47 -2.95
CA PRO A 260 13.87 -14.10 -1.55
C PRO A 260 15.26 -13.58 -1.21
N ASP A 261 15.31 -12.43 -0.55
CA ASP A 261 16.48 -11.98 0.21
C ASP A 261 16.07 -11.90 1.68
N ASN A 262 16.75 -12.64 2.54
CA ASN A 262 16.45 -12.68 3.98
C ASN A 262 17.41 -11.80 4.81
N SER A 263 18.28 -11.03 4.16
CA SER A 263 19.15 -10.07 4.83
C SER A 263 18.39 -8.80 5.24
N GLY A 264 18.79 -8.20 6.36
CA GLY A 264 18.15 -6.97 6.85
C GLY A 264 16.67 -7.16 7.18
N ASP A 265 15.81 -6.31 6.59
CA ASP A 265 14.36 -6.38 6.78
C ASP A 265 13.67 -7.39 5.83
N GLY A 266 14.46 -8.06 4.98
CA GLY A 266 13.99 -9.01 3.98
C GLY A 266 13.34 -8.36 2.76
N PHE A 267 13.28 -9.12 1.67
CA PHE A 267 12.61 -8.73 0.41
C PHE A 267 11.98 -9.95 -0.25
N PRO A 268 10.79 -9.81 -0.85
CA PRO A 268 9.94 -8.61 -0.96
C PRO A 268 8.99 -8.41 0.22
N ASN A 269 8.92 -9.36 1.16
CA ASN A 269 7.82 -9.50 2.10
C ASN A 269 6.48 -9.72 1.37
N GLY A 270 5.36 -9.67 2.09
CA GLY A 270 4.03 -9.97 1.57
C GLY A 270 3.46 -8.91 0.63
N PHE A 271 4.27 -8.07 -0.02
CA PHE A 271 3.81 -7.15 -1.06
C PHE A 271 4.73 -7.27 -2.28
N GLU A 272 4.18 -7.81 -3.37
CA GLU A 272 4.92 -8.07 -4.61
C GLU A 272 4.23 -7.35 -5.76
N VAL A 273 5.01 -6.61 -6.53
CA VAL A 273 4.57 -5.83 -7.68
C VAL A 273 5.42 -6.23 -8.88
N ALA A 274 4.77 -6.51 -10.00
CA ALA A 274 5.44 -6.72 -11.28
C ALA A 274 4.68 -5.99 -12.38
N ILE A 275 5.41 -5.44 -13.35
CA ILE A 275 4.83 -4.68 -14.45
C ILE A 275 5.28 -5.31 -15.77
N VAL A 276 4.31 -5.68 -16.60
CA VAL A 276 4.53 -6.35 -17.88
C VAL A 276 3.79 -5.61 -18.99
N GLY A 277 4.37 -5.59 -20.18
CA GLY A 277 3.74 -5.04 -21.38
C GLY A 277 4.32 -3.70 -21.81
N PRO A 278 4.06 -3.31 -23.08
CA PRO A 278 4.63 -2.11 -23.68
C PRO A 278 4.15 -0.85 -22.96
N LYS A 279 4.84 0.27 -23.18
CA LYS A 279 4.44 1.58 -22.62
C LYS A 279 2.94 1.85 -22.82
N SER A 280 2.40 1.57 -24.00
CA SER A 280 0.99 1.78 -24.40
C SER A 280 -0.05 0.86 -23.74
N SER A 281 0.35 -0.23 -23.10
CA SER A 281 -0.57 -1.20 -22.49
C SER A 281 0.18 -2.00 -21.43
N ARG A 282 0.15 -1.52 -20.19
CA ARG A 282 0.84 -2.18 -19.06
C ARG A 282 -0.14 -2.93 -18.20
N ASP A 283 0.20 -4.18 -17.91
CA ASP A 283 -0.45 -4.97 -16.88
C ASP A 283 0.41 -4.95 -15.62
N ILE A 284 -0.21 -4.60 -14.50
CA ILE A 284 0.43 -4.60 -13.19
C ILE A 284 -0.11 -5.77 -12.38
N LEU A 285 0.77 -6.72 -12.07
CA LEU A 285 0.50 -7.72 -11.05
C LEU A 285 0.76 -7.10 -9.68
N VAL A 286 -0.23 -7.22 -8.81
CA VAL A 286 -0.13 -6.86 -7.39
C VAL A 286 -0.52 -8.07 -6.57
N ARG A 287 0.40 -8.52 -5.73
CA ARG A 287 0.15 -9.57 -4.73
C ARG A 287 0.36 -9.01 -3.33
N THR A 288 -0.59 -9.31 -2.46
CA THR A 288 -0.61 -8.88 -1.07
C THR A 288 -0.90 -10.07 -0.17
N VAL A 289 -0.03 -10.27 0.83
CA VAL A 289 -0.19 -11.26 1.89
C VAL A 289 -0.27 -10.51 3.21
N ILE A 290 -1.46 -10.53 3.79
CA ILE A 290 -1.74 -9.90 5.08
C ILE A 290 -1.81 -11.00 6.11
N ILE A 291 -1.23 -10.74 7.27
CA ILE A 291 -1.19 -11.64 8.40
C ILE A 291 -1.91 -11.03 9.60
N GLY A 292 -2.52 -11.90 10.41
CA GLY A 292 -3.18 -11.56 11.66
C GLY A 292 -2.55 -12.37 12.79
N TYR A 293 -2.02 -11.69 13.79
CA TYR A 293 -1.49 -12.31 14.99
C TYR A 293 -2.53 -12.25 16.10
N PHE A 294 -2.93 -13.41 16.61
CA PHE A 294 -3.86 -13.51 17.73
C PHE A 294 -3.50 -14.71 18.60
N SER A 295 -3.46 -14.52 19.93
CA SER A 295 -3.23 -15.60 20.90
C SER A 295 -2.01 -16.49 20.59
N GLY A 296 -0.90 -15.88 20.16
CA GLY A 296 0.35 -16.59 19.80
C GLY A 296 0.31 -17.35 18.46
N LYS A 297 -0.80 -17.30 17.74
CA LYS A 297 -0.95 -17.89 16.41
C LYS A 297 -0.97 -16.82 15.34
N VAL A 298 -0.60 -17.24 14.14
CA VAL A 298 -0.62 -16.39 12.95
C VAL A 298 -1.59 -16.99 11.95
N LEU A 299 -2.45 -16.15 11.40
CA LEU A 299 -3.28 -16.46 10.23
C LEU A 299 -2.81 -15.59 9.08
N GLY A 300 -2.97 -16.07 7.86
CA GLY A 300 -2.60 -15.35 6.66
C GLY A 300 -3.72 -15.35 5.64
N ASN A 301 -3.78 -14.30 4.83
CA ASN A 301 -4.59 -14.26 3.63
C ASN A 301 -3.78 -13.68 2.47
N GLU A 302 -3.74 -14.41 1.36
CA GLU A 302 -3.14 -13.96 0.09
C GLU A 302 -4.22 -13.44 -0.84
N ASN A 303 -3.91 -12.37 -1.57
CA ASN A 303 -4.66 -11.93 -2.74
C ASN A 303 -3.68 -11.55 -3.85
N THR A 304 -3.95 -11.98 -5.07
CA THR A 304 -3.17 -11.64 -6.25
C THR A 304 -4.13 -11.15 -7.32
N THR A 305 -3.83 -10.01 -7.92
CA THR A 305 -4.61 -9.45 -9.02
C THR A 305 -3.70 -8.93 -10.11
N ILE A 306 -4.20 -8.93 -11.35
CA ILE A 306 -3.58 -8.27 -12.48
C ILE A 306 -4.50 -7.12 -12.87
N ILE A 307 -3.94 -5.93 -12.97
CA ILE A 307 -4.65 -4.70 -13.30
C ILE A 307 -4.05 -4.14 -14.58
N SER A 308 -4.84 -4.13 -15.64
CA SER A 308 -4.47 -3.45 -16.88
C SER A 308 -4.64 -1.95 -16.71
N VAL A 309 -3.60 -1.19 -17.03
CA VAL A 309 -3.62 0.27 -17.06
C VAL A 309 -4.13 0.71 -18.43
N PRO A 310 -5.32 1.32 -18.53
CA PRO A 310 -5.72 1.97 -19.77
C PRO A 310 -4.82 3.18 -19.99
N GLN A 311 -4.03 3.21 -21.06
CA GLN A 311 -3.34 4.44 -21.45
C GLN A 311 -4.26 5.33 -22.28
N PHE A 312 -4.24 6.62 -21.96
CA PHE A 312 -4.83 7.72 -22.74
C PHE A 312 -3.71 8.58 -23.33
#